data_AF-A0A5J4LRD4-F1
#
_entry.id   AF-A0A5J4LRD4-F1
#
_cell.length_a   1.000
_cell.length_b   1.000
_cell.length_c   1.000
_cell.angle_alpha   90.00
_cell.angle_beta   90.00
_cell.angle_gamma   90.00
#
_symmetry.space_group_name_H-M   'P 1'
#
loop_
_entity.id
_entity.type
_entity.pdbx_description
1 polymer ?
#
loop_
_entity_poly.entity_id
_entity_poly.type
_entity_poly.pdbx_seq_one_letter_code
_entity_poly.pdbx_strand_id
1 'polypeptide(L)'
;MLKFVMDVHCVRRHAPCMALQQSTSCVRCTDCGWPLAEPAYVVSRHPTTQGVIVYTRCACGRLRVWLDRDSEVAPRLLIANDEGNGA
;
A
#
# COMPACT_ATOMS: atom_id res chain seq x y z
N MET A 1 13.85 -32.08 4.64
CA MET A 1 13.84 -30.85 3.81
C MET A 1 12.96 -29.82 4.53
N LEU A 2 13.48 -29.25 5.61
CA LEU A 2 12.74 -28.37 6.53
C LEU A 2 12.79 -26.92 6.01
N LYS A 3 11.63 -26.26 6.08
CA LYS A 3 11.37 -24.88 5.68
C LYS A 3 12.22 -23.90 6.51
N PHE A 4 12.89 -22.98 5.82
CA PHE A 4 13.46 -21.75 6.39
C PHE A 4 12.31 -20.93 7.01
N VAL A 5 12.29 -20.87 8.34
CA VAL A 5 11.51 -19.93 9.13
C VAL A 5 12.52 -19.01 9.82
N MET A 6 12.12 -17.74 9.95
CA MET A 6 12.62 -16.80 10.97
C MET A 6 13.95 -16.09 10.69
N ASP A 7 13.85 -14.94 10.03
CA ASP A 7 14.70 -13.78 10.33
C ASP A 7 13.79 -12.67 10.92
N VAL A 8 13.30 -12.96 12.13
CA VAL A 8 12.51 -12.03 12.98
C VAL A 8 13.50 -11.18 13.77
N HIS A 9 14.25 -10.33 13.07
CA HIS A 9 15.08 -9.29 13.67
C HIS A 9 14.41 -7.91 13.53
N CYS A 10 13.15 -7.81 13.98
CA CYS A 10 12.48 -6.53 14.24
C CYS A 10 11.92 -6.50 15.66
N VAL A 11 12.73 -6.90 16.64
CA VAL A 11 12.48 -6.67 18.06
C VAL A 11 13.61 -5.79 18.58
N ARG A 12 13.42 -4.47 18.61
CA ARG A 12 13.95 -3.50 19.61
C ARG A 12 13.93 -2.08 19.07
N ARG A 13 12.75 -1.46 19.15
CA ARG A 13 12.53 -0.14 19.78
C ARG A 13 11.02 0.10 19.83
N HIS A 14 10.38 -0.50 20.83
CA HIS A 14 9.04 -0.12 21.26
C HIS A 14 9.11 1.29 21.85
N ALA A 15 8.91 2.31 21.02
CA ALA A 15 8.29 3.54 21.51
C ALA A 15 6.79 3.25 21.64
N PRO A 16 6.12 3.63 22.75
CA PRO A 16 4.69 3.43 22.85
C PRO A 16 4.01 4.27 21.76
N CYS A 17 3.23 3.59 20.93
CA CYS A 17 2.25 4.14 20.00
C CYS A 17 1.27 5.16 20.66
N MET A 18 1.32 5.34 21.98
CA MET A 18 0.46 6.22 22.75
C MET A 18 0.62 7.73 22.50
N ALA A 19 1.69 8.20 21.85
CA ALA A 19 1.94 9.65 21.74
C ALA A 19 1.27 10.33 20.53
N LEU A 20 0.88 9.59 19.48
CA LEU A 20 0.30 10.15 18.24
C LEU A 20 -0.71 9.18 17.62
N GLN A 21 -1.94 9.19 18.14
CA GLN A 21 -3.07 8.29 17.81
C GLN A 21 -3.64 8.45 16.39
N GLN A 22 -2.80 8.52 15.37
CA GLN A 22 -3.24 8.65 13.96
C GLN A 22 -2.40 7.81 12.98
N SER A 23 -1.60 6.87 13.47
CA SER A 23 -0.71 6.07 12.62
C SER A 23 -1.16 4.61 12.58
N THR A 24 -1.58 4.17 11.38
CA THR A 24 -1.94 2.76 11.08
C THR A 24 -0.76 1.79 11.24
N SER A 25 0.45 2.31 11.52
CA SER A 25 1.67 1.54 11.78
C SER A 25 1.60 0.72 13.07
N CYS A 26 0.72 1.12 13.98
CA CYS A 26 0.48 0.43 15.23
C CYS A 26 -0.59 -0.68 15.13
N VAL A 27 -1.44 -0.61 14.09
CA VAL A 27 -2.44 -1.66 13.81
C VAL A 27 -1.74 -2.82 13.12
N ARG A 28 -2.04 -4.06 13.54
CA ARG A 28 -1.43 -5.28 13.00
C ARG A 28 -2.44 -6.19 12.33
N CYS A 29 -1.99 -6.98 11.36
CA CYS A 29 -2.82 -7.98 10.71
C CYS A 29 -3.29 -9.01 11.74
N THR A 30 -4.59 -9.32 11.77
CA THR A 30 -5.14 -10.33 12.69
C THR A 30 -4.65 -11.74 12.39
N ASP A 31 -4.29 -12.06 11.13
CA ASP A 31 -3.83 -13.42 10.78
C ASP A 31 -2.33 -13.66 10.92
N CYS A 32 -1.50 -12.63 10.70
CA CYS A 32 -0.03 -12.81 10.62
C CYS A 32 0.79 -11.77 11.40
N GLY A 33 0.15 -10.79 12.05
CA GLY A 33 0.82 -9.79 12.87
C GLY A 33 1.60 -8.70 12.11
N TRP A 34 1.65 -8.74 10.77
CA TRP A 34 2.35 -7.74 9.96
C TRP A 34 1.74 -6.33 10.15
N PRO A 35 2.55 -5.26 10.34
CA PRO A 35 2.04 -3.89 10.50
C PRO A 35 1.16 -3.45 9.33
N LEU A 36 0.10 -2.69 9.60
CA LEU A 36 -0.83 -2.24 8.56
C LEU A 36 -0.26 -1.11 7.69
N ALA A 37 0.52 -0.20 8.28
CA ALA A 37 1.16 0.88 7.52
C ALA A 37 2.31 0.43 6.62
N GLU A 38 2.76 -0.83 6.73
CA GLU A 38 3.80 -1.38 5.88
C GLU A 38 3.16 -2.30 4.83
N PRO A 39 2.77 -1.78 3.65
CA PRO A 39 2.23 -2.62 2.60
C PRO A 39 3.33 -3.57 2.12
N ALA A 40 3.11 -4.87 2.24
CA ALA A 40 4.07 -5.85 1.73
C ALA A 40 4.16 -5.78 0.20
N TYR A 41 3.04 -5.48 -0.48
CA TYR A 41 3.00 -5.28 -1.93
C TYR A 41 1.78 -4.44 -2.36
N VAL A 42 1.97 -3.47 -3.25
CA VAL A 42 0.86 -2.73 -3.88
C VAL A 42 0.44 -3.45 -5.17
N VAL A 43 -0.84 -3.81 -5.25
CA VAL A 43 -1.41 -4.59 -6.37
C VAL A 43 -1.89 -3.67 -7.49
N SER A 44 -2.64 -2.63 -7.14
CA SER A 44 -3.16 -1.66 -8.12
C SER A 44 -3.48 -0.33 -7.46
N ARG A 45 -3.57 0.72 -8.29
CA ARG A 45 -3.99 2.06 -7.91
C ARG A 45 -5.06 2.52 -8.90
N HIS A 46 -6.15 3.04 -8.38
CA HIS A 46 -7.27 3.51 -9.19
C HIS A 46 -7.64 4.94 -8.75
N PRO A 47 -7.38 5.95 -9.60
CA PRO A 47 -7.87 7.30 -9.35
C PRO A 47 -9.40 7.31 -9.31
N THR A 48 -9.94 8.08 -8.37
CA THR A 48 -11.37 8.34 -8.21
C THR A 48 -11.57 9.82 -7.90
N THR A 49 -12.82 10.29 -7.91
CA THR A 49 -13.14 11.68 -7.53
C THR A 49 -12.84 12.02 -6.08
N GLN A 50 -12.64 11.01 -5.21
CA GLN A 50 -12.38 11.18 -3.78
C GLN A 50 -10.90 11.05 -3.41
N GLY A 51 -10.03 10.77 -4.39
CA GLY A 51 -8.63 10.38 -4.20
C GLY A 51 -8.29 9.08 -4.94
N VAL A 52 -7.22 8.40 -4.55
CA VAL A 52 -6.77 7.15 -5.16
C VAL A 52 -7.12 5.97 -4.26
N ILE A 53 -7.82 4.98 -4.80
CA ILE A 53 -8.00 3.69 -4.13
C ILE A 53 -6.76 2.82 -4.39
N VAL A 54 -6.10 2.40 -3.31
CA VAL A 54 -4.89 1.57 -3.36
C VAL A 54 -5.21 0.18 -2.83
N TYR A 55 -5.06 -0.83 -3.69
CA TYR A 55 -5.16 -2.23 -3.29
C TYR A 55 -3.78 -2.74 -2.90
N THR A 56 -3.67 -3.32 -1.71
CA THR A 56 -2.41 -3.86 -1.19
C THR A 56 -2.59 -5.29 -0.72
N ARG A 57 -1.52 -6.08 -0.80
CA ARG A 57 -1.47 -7.44 -0.28
C ARG A 57 -0.57 -7.48 0.95
N CYS A 58 -1.09 -8.05 2.03
CA CYS A 58 -0.30 -8.35 3.22
C CYS A 58 0.71 -9.47 2.94
N ALA A 59 1.75 -9.61 3.77
CA ALA A 59 2.69 -10.73 3.69
C ALA A 59 2.01 -12.12 3.73
N CYS A 60 0.88 -12.26 4.43
CA CYS A 60 0.08 -13.50 4.43
C CYS A 60 -0.82 -13.70 3.20
N GLY A 61 -0.89 -12.73 2.29
CA GLY A 61 -1.74 -12.78 1.11
C GLY A 61 -3.12 -12.14 1.25
N ARG A 62 -3.53 -11.67 2.44
CA ARG A 62 -4.81 -10.96 2.61
C ARG A 62 -4.80 -9.64 1.83
N LEU A 63 -5.87 -9.39 1.08
CA LEU A 63 -6.09 -8.13 0.36
C LEU A 63 -6.60 -7.05 1.33
N ARG A 64 -6.08 -5.84 1.19
CA ARG A 64 -6.51 -4.63 1.91
C ARG A 64 -6.75 -3.49 0.93
N VAL A 65 -7.67 -2.60 1.27
CA VAL A 65 -8.06 -1.46 0.45
C VAL A 65 -7.84 -0.18 1.25
N TRP A 66 -7.19 0.81 0.64
CA TRP A 66 -6.92 2.11 1.23
C TRP A 66 -7.49 3.21 0.34
N LEU A 67 -8.00 4.28 0.94
CA LEU A 67 -8.26 5.54 0.24
C LEU A 67 -7.12 6.50 0.58
N ASP A 68 -6.34 6.86 -0.43
CA ASP A 68 -5.32 7.89 -0.36
C ASP A 68 -5.88 9.17 -0.96
N ARG A 69 -6.19 10.16 -0.11
CA ARG A 69 -6.81 11.42 -0.52
C ARG A 69 -5.81 12.42 -1.09
N ASP A 70 -4.52 12.25 -0.77
CA ASP A 70 -3.48 13.22 -1.07
C ASP A 70 -2.68 12.84 -2.34
N SER A 71 -2.86 11.61 -2.81
CA SER A 71 -2.28 11.17 -4.09
C SER A 71 -2.98 11.84 -5.28
N GLU A 72 -2.41 12.93 -5.79
CA GLU A 72 -2.77 13.48 -7.10
C GLU A 72 -2.12 12.67 -8.22
N VAL A 73 -2.78 11.60 -8.67
CA VAL A 73 -2.36 10.87 -9.88
C VAL A 73 -3.08 11.46 -11.09
N ALA A 74 -2.45 12.43 -11.75
CA ALA A 74 -2.97 12.96 -13.00
C ALA A 74 -3.07 11.85 -14.07
N PRO A 75 -4.16 11.79 -14.84
CA PRO A 75 -4.28 10.82 -15.92
C PRO A 75 -3.19 11.09 -16.97
N ARG A 76 -2.46 10.04 -17.33
CA ARG A 76 -1.48 10.10 -18.42
C ARG A 76 -2.12 9.53 -19.69
N LEU A 77 -2.27 10.35 -20.72
CA LEU A 77 -2.66 9.87 -22.04
C LEU A 77 -1.52 9.03 -22.63
N LEU A 78 -1.79 7.75 -22.91
CA LEU A 78 -0.80 6.83 -23.50
C LEU A 78 -0.94 6.70 -25.01
N ILE A 79 -2.07 7.12 -25.58
CA ILE A 79 -2.33 7.13 -27.01
C ILE A 79 -2.89 8.51 -27.33
N ALA A 80 -2.04 9.40 -27.85
CA ALA A 80 -2.51 10.58 -28.53
C ALA A 80 -2.96 10.14 -29.93
N ASN A 81 -4.10 10.62 -30.40
CA ASN A 81 -4.41 10.52 -31.81
C ASN A 81 -3.42 11.42 -32.53
N ASP A 82 -2.56 10.86 -33.39
CA ASP A 82 -1.79 11.67 -34.34
C ASP A 82 -2.81 12.33 -35.27
N GLU A 83 -3.17 13.58 -34.98
CA GLU A 83 -3.89 14.43 -35.91
C GLU A 83 -2.93 14.74 -37.08
N GLY A 84 -2.78 13.75 -37.96
CA GLY A 84 -1.87 13.78 -39.09
C GLY A 84 -2.12 14.99 -39.96
N ASN A 85 -1.18 15.93 -39.98
CA ASN A 85 -1.11 16.99 -40.97
C ASN A 85 -0.62 16.40 -42.30
N GLY A 86 -1.54 15.77 -43.03
CA GLY A 86 -1.36 15.42 -44.44
C GLY A 86 -1.78 16.60 -45.31
N ALA A 87 -0.83 17.49 -45.59
CA ALA A 87 -0.94 18.53 -46.61
C ALA A 87 0.10 18.29 -47.70
#